data_AF-A0A4U6LHW9-F1
#
_entry.id   AF-A0A4U6LHW9-F1
#
_cell.length_a   1.000
_cell.length_b   1.000
_cell.length_c   1.000
_cell.angle_alpha   90.00
_cell.angle_beta   90.00
_cell.angle_gamma   90.00
#
_symmetry.space_group_name_H-M   'P 1'
#
loop_
_entity.id
_entity.type
_entity.pdbx_description
1 polymer ?
#
loop_
_entity_poly.entity_id
_entity_poly.type
_entity_poly.pdbx_seq_one_letter_code
_entity_poly.pdbx_strand_id
1 'polypeptide(L)' 'MENQQTEKQLRCGQCQRLLAVATQFSSLHIKCPRCKTLNHFTHSHRAS' A
#
# COMPACT_ATOMS: atom_id res chain seq x y z
N MET A 1 12.12 15.86 17.49
CA MET A 1 11.21 15.86 16.32
C MET A 1 10.73 14.42 16.15
N GLU A 2 9.49 14.13 16.55
CA GLU A 2 8.96 12.77 16.52
C GLU A 2 8.64 12.34 15.08
N ASN A 3 9.22 11.21 14.67
CA ASN A 3 9.10 10.65 13.34
C ASN A 3 7.70 9.99 13.22
N GLN A 4 6.69 10.73 12.77
CA GLN A 4 5.33 10.19 12.58
C GLN A 4 5.29 9.31 11.33
N GLN A 5 5.81 8.08 11.44
CA GLN A 5 5.59 7.04 10.44
C GLN A 5 4.26 6.37 10.74
N THR A 6 3.18 6.89 10.15
CA THR A 6 1.86 6.27 10.26
C THR A 6 1.77 5.05 9.35
N GLU A 7 1.36 3.91 9.90
CA GLU A 7 1.12 2.69 9.12
C GLU A 7 -0.06 2.87 8.16
N LYS A 8 0.15 2.62 6.86
CA LYS A 8 -0.91 2.65 5.84
C LYS A 8 -1.39 1.25 5.51
N GLN A 9 -2.70 1.05 5.58
CA GLN A 9 -3.34 -0.17 5.07
C GLN A 9 -3.45 -0.12 3.55
N LEU A 10 -2.86 -1.10 2.89
CA LEU A 10 -2.95 -1.30 1.44
C LEU A 10 -4.00 -2.38 1.17
N ARG A 11 -5.14 -1.97 0.64
CA ARG A 11 -6.29 -2.84 0.39
C ARG A 11 -6.48 -3.05 -1.10
N CYS A 12 -6.98 -4.23 -1.47
CA CYS A 12 -7.28 -4.52 -2.86
C CYS A 12 -8.36 -3.56 -3.38
N GLY A 13 -8.12 -2.93 -4.53
CA GLY A 13 -9.06 -1.99 -5.15
C GLY A 13 -10.35 -2.64 -5.67
N GLN A 14 -10.43 -3.98 -5.73
CA GLN A 14 -11.61 -4.71 -6.22
C GLN A 14 -12.43 -5.36 -5.10
N CYS A 15 -11.80 -6.05 -4.15
CA CYS A 15 -12.51 -6.79 -3.10
C CYS A 15 -12.25 -6.27 -1.68
N GLN A 16 -11.52 -5.17 -1.53
CA GLN A 16 -11.20 -4.50 -0.26
C GLN A 16 -10.43 -5.34 0.78
N ARG A 17 -10.02 -6.58 0.42
CA ARG A 17 -9.13 -7.44 1.21
C ARG A 17 -7.87 -6.66 1.56
N LEU A 18 -7.49 -6.64 2.84
CA LEU A 18 -6.18 -6.16 3.27
C LEU A 18 -5.08 -7.00 2.63
N LEU A 19 -4.16 -6.35 1.92
CA LEU A 19 -3.04 -6.99 1.24
C LEU A 19 -1.74 -6.79 2.01
N ALA A 20 -1.51 -5.60 2.55
CA ALA A 20 -0.35 -5.27 3.35
C ALA A 20 -0.64 -4.10 4.30
N VAL A 21 0.20 -3.96 5.33
CA VAL A 21 0.33 -2.76 6.15
C VAL A 21 1.78 -2.31 5.98
N ALA A 22 1.98 -1.03 5.63
CA ALA A 22 3.32 -0.52 5.33
C ALA A 22 3.54 0.85 5.96
N THR A 23 4.72 1.05 6.56
CA THR A 23 5.17 2.34 7.08
C THR A 23 5.79 3.20 5.98
N GLN A 24 6.59 2.60 5.09
CA GLN A 24 7.23 3.27 3.95
C GLN A 24 7.35 2.30 2.76
N PHE A 25 7.01 2.77 1.55
CA PHE A 25 7.22 2.05 0.29
C PHE A 25 7.22 3.05 -0.86
N SER A 26 8.00 2.83 -1.92
CA SER A 26 7.98 3.72 -3.10
C SER A 26 7.01 3.21 -4.18
N SER A 27 7.09 1.92 -4.52
CA SER A 27 6.19 1.24 -5.47
C SER A 27 6.06 -0.23 -5.11
N LEU A 28 4.85 -0.77 -5.14
CA LEU A 28 4.55 -2.15 -4.76
C LEU A 28 3.51 -2.75 -5.71
N HIS A 29 3.78 -3.96 -6.20
CA HIS A 29 2.82 -4.77 -6.95
C HIS A 29 2.42 -6.01 -6.14
N ILE A 30 1.14 -6.15 -5.82
CA ILE A 30 0.63 -7.33 -5.10
C ILE A 30 -0.59 -7.91 -5.81
N LYS A 31 -0.51 -9.20 -6.13
CA LYS A 31 -1.65 -9.97 -6.62
C LYS A 31 -2.56 -10.33 -5.44
N CYS A 32 -3.84 -9.99 -5.54
CA CYS A 32 -4.80 -10.36 -4.52
C CYS A 32 -5.06 -11.87 -4.56
N PRO A 33 -4.84 -12.63 -3.47
CA PRO A 33 -5.10 -14.07 -3.45
C PRO A 33 -6.58 -14.41 -3.55
N ARG A 34 -7.48 -13.47 -3.23
CA ARG A 34 -8.94 -13.66 -3.30
C ARG A 34 -9.49 -13.47 -4.71
N CYS A 35 -9.30 -12.29 -5.30
CA CYS A 35 -9.93 -11.93 -6.58
C CYS A 35 -8.96 -11.87 -7.76
N LYS A 36 -7.67 -12.21 -7.55
CA LYS A 36 -6.62 -12.26 -8.57
C LYS A 36 -6.22 -10.92 -9.20
N THR A 37 -6.90 -9.82 -8.87
CA THR A 37 -6.50 -8.45 -9.26
C THR A 37 -5.05 -8.18 -8.88
N LEU A 38 -4.25 -7.73 -9.83
CA LEU A 38 -2.92 -7.18 -9.56
C LEU A 38 -3.06 -5.72 -9.14
N ASN A 39 -2.69 -5.40 -7.91
CA ASN A 39 -2.81 -4.05 -7.35
C ASN A 39 -1.45 -3.36 -7.45
N HIS A 40 -1.47 -2.09 -7.84
CA HIS A 40 -0.31 -1.21 -7.87
C HIS A 40 -0.48 -0.13 -6.80
N PHE A 41 0.44 -0.09 -5.84
CA PHE A 41 0.49 0.97 -4.85
C PHE A 41 1.74 1.80 -5.06
N THR A 42 1.56 3.11 -5.16
CA THR A 42 2.65 4.08 -5.15
C THR A 42 2.51 4.98 -3.93
N HIS A 43 3.64 5.35 -3.36
CA HIS A 43 3.68 6.47 -2.43
C HIS A 43 4.44 7.59 -3.12
N SER A 44 3.78 8.73 -3.29
CA SER A 44 4.48 9.95 -3.68
C SER A 44 5.41 10.33 -2.52
N HIS A 45 6.71 10.11 -2.67
CA HIS A 45 7.67 10.88 -1.90
C HIS A 45 7.38 12.35 -2.23
N ARG A 46 6.78 13.09 -1.30
CA ARG A 46 6.73 14.54 -1.41
C ARG A 46 8.18 15.03 -1.35
N ALA A 47 8.75 15.31 -2.52
CA ALA A 47 9.95 16.14 -2.63
C ALA A 47 9.48 17.59 -2.56
N SER A 48 9.32 18.13 -1.36
CA SER A 48 9.15 19.57 -1.08
C SER A 48 9.45 19.84 0.39
#